data_AF-A0A7L5E057-F1
#
_entry.id   AF-A0A7L5E057-F1
#
_cell.length_a   1.000
_cell.length_b   1.000
_cell.length_c   1.000
_cell.angle_alpha   90.00
_cell.angle_beta   90.00
_cell.angle_gamma   90.00
#
_symmetry.space_group_name_H-M   'P 1'
#
loop_
_entity.id
_entity.type
_entity.pdbx_description
1 polymer ?
#
loop_
_entity_poly.entity_id
_entity_poly.type
_entity_poly.pdbx_seq_one_letter_code
_entity_poly.pdbx_strand_id
1 'polypeptide(L)'
;MRTAKIIRHRHKYHHYLNDDLKSVKEETFFKIVFSEPAEFDQFREWIAQHGGEYNYNKDESRQEGKFPKVPMFHDEICWCDIMTYYILHVAGYKYHSSIHPYKGEVYVKE
;
A
#
# COMPACT_ATOMS: atom_id res chain seq x y z
N MET A 1 -7.32 18.81 9.05
CA MET A 1 -7.69 17.39 8.91
C MET A 1 -7.24 16.82 7.57
N ARG A 2 -6.06 16.19 7.57
CA ARG A 2 -5.53 15.38 6.48
C ARG A 2 -5.95 13.92 6.68
N THR A 3 -6.10 13.18 5.59
CA THR A 3 -6.44 11.76 5.62
C THR A 3 -5.44 10.96 4.78
N ALA A 4 -5.13 9.75 5.24
CA ALA A 4 -4.41 8.74 4.47
C ALA A 4 -5.27 7.48 4.40
N LYS A 5 -5.25 6.80 3.27
CA LYS A 5 -6.01 5.55 3.06
C LYS A 5 -5.09 4.49 2.49
N ILE A 6 -5.13 3.29 3.06
CA ILE A 6 -4.56 2.09 2.46
C ILE A 6 -5.72 1.30 1.90
N ILE A 7 -5.79 1.13 0.59
CA ILE A 7 -6.90 0.46 -0.10
C ILE A 7 -6.40 -0.88 -0.65
N ARG A 8 -7.12 -1.95 -0.34
CA ARG A 8 -6.90 -3.30 -0.86
C ARG A 8 -7.83 -3.56 -2.05
N HIS A 9 -7.25 -3.86 -3.20
CA HIS A 9 -7.96 -4.22 -4.42
C HIS A 9 -7.65 -5.68 -4.78
N ARG A 10 -8.68 -6.45 -5.16
CA ARG A 10 -8.53 -7.85 -5.59
C ARG A 10 -8.84 -7.93 -7.07
N HIS A 11 -7.92 -8.44 -7.87
CA HIS A 11 -8.13 -8.69 -9.29
C HIS A 11 -8.29 -10.20 -9.49
N LYS A 12 -9.40 -10.59 -10.12
CA LYS A 12 -9.67 -11.98 -10.49
C LYS A 12 -9.43 -12.15 -11.98
N TYR A 13 -8.56 -13.09 -12.31
CA TYR A 13 -8.26 -13.49 -13.68
C TYR A 13 -8.87 -14.86 -13.91
N HIS A 14 -9.79 -14.94 -14.87
CA HIS A 14 -10.43 -16.19 -15.29
C HIS A 14 -9.75 -16.71 -16.55
N HIS A 15 -9.27 -17.94 -16.52
CA HIS A 15 -8.67 -18.59 -17.68
C HIS A 15 -9.67 -19.60 -18.25
N TYR A 16 -10.13 -19.34 -19.47
CA TYR A 16 -11.07 -20.18 -20.20
C TYR A 16 -10.37 -20.94 -21.32
N LEU A 17 -10.80 -22.18 -21.59
CA LEU A 17 -10.39 -22.95 -22.77
C LEU A 17 -11.63 -23.63 -23.34
N ASN A 18 -11.98 -23.32 -24.59
CA ASN A 18 -13.20 -23.81 -25.24
C ASN A 18 -14.47 -23.53 -24.41
N ASP A 19 -14.63 -22.29 -23.94
CA ASP A 19 -15.73 -21.83 -23.06
C ASP A 19 -15.82 -22.49 -21.67
N ASP A 20 -14.97 -23.47 -21.35
CA ASP A 20 -14.84 -24.01 -20.00
C ASP A 20 -13.88 -23.17 -19.15
N LEU A 21 -14.30 -22.80 -17.94
CA LEU A 21 -13.41 -22.20 -16.93
C LEU A 21 -12.39 -23.25 -16.45
N LYS A 22 -11.09 -23.02 -16.70
CA LYS A 22 -10.01 -23.93 -16.30
C LYS A 22 -9.32 -23.51 -15.00
N SER A 23 -9.11 -22.22 -14.78
CA SER A 23 -8.52 -21.73 -13.54
C SER A 23 -8.95 -20.29 -13.21
N VAL A 24 -8.92 -19.98 -11.92
CA VAL A 24 -9.11 -18.63 -11.40
C VAL A 24 -7.87 -18.26 -10.62
N LYS A 25 -7.20 -17.16 -11.00
CA LYS A 25 -6.12 -16.56 -10.23
C LYS A 25 -6.65 -15.29 -9.58
N GLU A 26 -6.52 -15.18 -8.26
CA GLU A 26 -6.84 -13.95 -7.52
C GLU A 26 -5.52 -13.30 -7.08
N GLU A 27 -5.30 -12.05 -7.47
CA GLU A 27 -4.16 -11.24 -7.04
C GLU A 27 -4.66 -10.09 -6.16
N THR A 28 -3.97 -9.86 -5.05
CA THR A 28 -4.31 -8.77 -4.12
C THR A 28 -3.27 -7.65 -4.27
N PHE A 29 -3.76 -6.47 -4.64
CA PHE A 29 -2.98 -5.24 -4.74
C PHE A 29 -3.35 -4.30 -3.59
N PHE A 30 -2.42 -3.43 -3.25
CA PHE A 30 -2.65 -2.36 -2.29
C PHE A 30 -2.52 -1.02 -3.01
N LYS A 31 -3.04 0.07 -2.43
CA LYS A 31 -2.83 1.43 -2.92
C LYS A 31 -2.86 2.40 -1.75
N ILE A 32 -1.93 3.34 -1.70
CA ILE A 32 -2.03 4.47 -0.79
C ILE A 32 -2.71 5.65 -1.47
N VAL A 33 -3.56 6.34 -0.73
CA VAL A 33 -4.08 7.65 -1.10
C VAL A 33 -3.91 8.61 0.07
N PHE A 34 -3.07 9.62 -0.08
CA PHE A 34 -3.04 10.78 0.80
C PHE A 34 -4.00 11.84 0.27
N SER A 35 -4.75 12.52 1.14
CA SER A 35 -5.59 13.66 0.73
C SER A 35 -4.78 14.91 0.40
N GLU A 36 -3.57 15.02 0.94
CA GLU A 36 -2.61 16.09 0.68
C GLU A 36 -1.47 15.51 -0.17
N PRO A 37 -1.29 15.91 -1.45
CA PRO A 37 -0.25 15.37 -2.32
C PRO A 37 1.16 15.45 -1.75
N ALA A 38 1.49 16.53 -1.02
CA ALA A 38 2.82 16.71 -0.43
C ALA A 38 3.21 15.60 0.57
N GLU A 39 2.24 14.92 1.19
CA GLU A 39 2.51 13.81 2.12
C GLU A 39 3.07 12.57 1.40
N PHE A 40 2.72 12.39 0.12
CA PHE A 40 3.29 11.32 -0.68
C PHE A 40 4.77 11.57 -1.00
N ASP A 41 5.15 12.83 -1.20
CA ASP A 41 6.55 13.22 -1.39
C ASP A 41 7.37 12.98 -0.11
N GLN A 42 6.82 13.36 1.04
CA GLN A 42 7.44 13.08 2.35
C GLN A 42 7.61 11.57 2.60
N PHE A 43 6.65 10.75 2.18
CA PHE A 43 6.79 9.30 2.24
C PHE A 43 7.96 8.82 1.38
N ARG A 44 8.04 9.26 0.12
CA ARG A 44 9.14 8.88 -0.79
C ARG A 44 10.50 9.34 -0.27
N GLU A 45 10.59 10.55 0.27
CA GLU A 45 11.80 11.07 0.91
C GLU A 45 12.21 10.22 2.11
N TRP A 46 11.26 9.86 2.97
CA TRP A 46 11.53 8.99 4.12
C TRP A 46 12.05 7.61 3.67
N ILE A 47 11.46 7.01 2.62
CA ILE A 47 11.95 5.76 2.03
C ILE A 47 13.39 5.90 1.55
N ALA A 48 13.71 6.97 0.82
CA ALA A 48 15.04 7.23 0.30
C ALA A 48 16.08 7.44 1.42
N GLN A 49 15.72 8.15 2.49
CA GLN A 49 16.57 8.35 3.67
C GLN A 49 16.94 7.04 4.36
N HIS A 50 16.08 6.01 4.26
CA HIS A 50 16.33 4.67 4.80
C HIS A 50 16.91 3.70 3.76
N GLY A 51 17.44 4.22 2.64
CA GLY A 51 18.13 3.44 1.61
C GLY A 51 17.22 2.57 0.74
N GLY A 52 15.92 2.86 0.75
CA GLY A 52 14.92 2.28 -0.14
C GLY A 52 14.64 3.15 -1.36
N GLU A 53 13.72 2.69 -2.19
CA GLU A 53 13.19 3.40 -3.35
C GLU A 53 11.73 2.98 -3.52
N TYR A 54 10.82 3.93 -3.64
CA TYR A 54 9.41 3.64 -3.84
C TYR A 54 8.96 4.03 -5.25
N ASN A 55 8.42 3.06 -5.99
CA ASN A 55 7.78 3.28 -7.28
C ASN A 55 6.38 2.66 -7.28
N TYR A 56 5.43 3.32 -7.95
CA TYR A 56 4.11 2.75 -8.20
C TYR A 56 3.95 2.51 -9.69
N ASN A 57 3.98 1.24 -10.09
CA ASN A 57 3.71 0.82 -11.46
C ASN A 57 2.22 1.00 -11.74
N LYS A 58 1.89 2.05 -12.49
CA LYS A 58 0.50 2.41 -12.80
C LYS A 58 -0.16 1.38 -13.73
N ASP A 59 0.59 0.83 -14.66
CA ASP A 59 0.09 -0.07 -15.69
C ASP A 59 -0.32 -1.41 -15.07
N GLU A 60 0.47 -1.91 -14.12
CA GLU A 60 0.18 -3.14 -13.37
C GLU A 60 -0.53 -2.90 -12.04
N SER A 61 -0.78 -1.64 -11.67
CA SER A 61 -1.37 -1.25 -10.37
C SER A 61 -0.65 -1.87 -9.16
N ARG A 62 0.69 -1.87 -9.18
CA ARG A 62 1.54 -2.57 -8.20
C ARG A 62 2.56 -1.65 -7.55
N GLN A 63 2.83 -1.83 -6.26
CA GLN A 63 3.98 -1.22 -5.60
C GLN A 63 5.26 -1.96 -5.94
N GLU A 64 6.29 -1.19 -6.29
CA GLU A 64 7.60 -1.69 -6.66
C GLU A 64 8.69 -0.85 -6.02
N GLY A 65 9.93 -1.32 -6.19
CA GLY A 65 11.13 -0.64 -5.73
C GLY A 65 11.84 -1.44 -4.64
N LYS A 66 12.63 -0.73 -3.86
CA LYS A 66 13.52 -1.30 -2.85
C LYS A 66 13.00 -0.94 -1.47
N PHE A 67 12.84 -1.94 -0.61
CA PHE A 67 12.40 -1.67 0.75
C PHE A 67 13.41 -0.82 1.54
N PRO A 68 12.92 0.12 2.37
CA PRO A 68 13.77 0.85 3.31
C PRO A 68 14.35 -0.11 4.35
N LYS A 69 15.57 0.15 4.80
CA LYS A 69 16.19 -0.58 5.91
C LYS A 69 15.72 0.03 7.22
N VAL A 70 14.71 -0.58 7.83
CA VAL A 70 14.18 -0.17 9.12
C VAL A 70 14.50 -1.27 10.14
N PRO A 71 15.22 -1.00 11.25
CA PRO A 71 15.74 -2.03 12.15
C PRO A 71 14.70 -2.99 12.76
N MET A 72 13.45 -2.57 12.82
CA MET A 72 12.32 -3.34 13.38
C MET A 72 11.69 -4.34 12.41
N PHE A 73 12.17 -4.38 11.16
CA PHE A 73 11.73 -5.30 10.14
C PHE A 73 12.83 -6.33 9.86
N HIS A 74 12.52 -7.60 10.10
CA HIS A 74 13.55 -8.66 10.14
C HIS A 74 13.46 -9.64 8.96
N ASP A 75 12.27 -10.19 8.63
CA ASP A 75 12.22 -11.38 7.75
C ASP A 75 11.19 -11.29 6.62
N GLU A 76 9.95 -10.87 6.87
CA GLU A 76 8.92 -10.71 5.85
C GLU A 76 8.20 -9.38 6.02
N ILE A 77 8.43 -8.45 5.08
CA ILE A 77 7.72 -7.17 5.05
C ILE A 77 7.07 -6.94 3.69
N CYS A 78 5.82 -6.50 3.70
CA CYS A 78 5.20 -5.93 2.53
C CYS A 78 5.31 -4.41 2.54
N TRP A 79 5.06 -3.81 1.38
CA TRP A 79 4.81 -2.38 1.29
C TRP A 79 3.72 -1.91 2.25
N CYS A 80 2.68 -2.71 2.50
CA CYS A 80 1.65 -2.40 3.50
C CYS A 80 2.23 -2.18 4.90
N ASP A 81 3.13 -3.03 5.39
CA ASP A 81 3.72 -2.91 6.73
C ASP A 81 4.55 -1.64 6.85
N ILE A 82 5.38 -1.37 5.84
CA ILE A 82 6.20 -0.15 5.76
C ILE A 82 5.33 1.11 5.75
N MET A 83 4.23 1.07 4.99
CA MET A 83 3.30 2.19 4.85
C MET A 83 2.53 2.45 6.12
N THR A 84 1.98 1.40 6.74
CA THR A 84 1.30 1.49 8.04
C THR A 84 2.25 2.01 9.10
N TYR A 85 3.50 1.51 9.13
CA TYR A 85 4.52 2.00 10.04
C TYR A 85 4.80 3.50 9.83
N TYR A 86 5.02 3.92 8.58
CA TYR A 86 5.23 5.33 8.27
C TYR A 86 4.05 6.19 8.73
N ILE A 87 2.82 5.81 8.38
CA ILE A 87 1.61 6.57 8.69
C ILE A 87 1.44 6.74 10.21
N LEU A 88 1.58 5.65 10.97
CA LEU A 88 1.32 5.64 12.42
C LEU A 88 2.49 6.18 13.25
N HIS A 89 3.72 5.81 12.91
CA HIS A 89 4.89 6.04 13.77
C HIS A 89 5.79 7.18 13.29
N VAL A 90 5.70 7.58 12.02
CA VAL A 90 6.55 8.65 11.45
C VAL A 90 5.73 9.90 11.15
N ALA A 91 4.67 9.77 10.36
CA ALA A 91 3.87 10.89 9.87
C ALA A 91 2.84 11.39 10.89
N GLY A 92 2.60 10.65 11.97
CA GLY A 92 1.74 11.09 13.09
C GLY A 92 0.24 11.04 12.80
N TYR A 93 -0.19 10.19 11.85
CA TYR A 93 -1.61 9.91 11.68
C TYR A 93 -2.08 8.94 12.76
N LYS A 94 -3.39 8.97 13.02
CA LYS A 94 -4.08 8.03 13.89
C LYS A 94 -5.05 7.20 13.07
N TYR A 95 -5.21 5.93 13.42
CA TYR A 95 -6.25 5.10 12.86
C TYR A 95 -7.63 5.73 13.11
N HIS A 96 -8.48 5.74 12.09
CA HIS A 96 -9.82 6.29 12.15
C HIS A 96 -10.89 5.23 11.92
N SER A 97 -10.82 4.49 10.81
CA SER A 97 -11.82 3.47 10.47
C SER A 97 -11.34 2.48 9.42
N SER A 98 -12.07 1.38 9.27
CA SER A 98 -11.88 0.38 8.21
C SER A 98 -12.91 0.56 7.10
N ILE A 99 -12.51 0.31 5.85
CA ILE A 99 -13.42 0.32 4.68
C ILE A 99 -14.05 -1.06 4.55
N HIS A 100 -15.35 -1.18 4.84
CA HIS A 100 -16.07 -2.46 4.78
C HIS A 100 -16.30 -2.94 3.33
N PRO A 101 -16.24 -4.26 3.04
CA PRO A 101 -15.72 -5.35 3.88
C PRO A 101 -14.21 -5.51 3.64
N TYR A 102 -13.38 -5.01 4.58
CA TYR A 102 -11.90 -5.13 4.54
C TYR A 102 -11.25 -4.72 3.21
N LYS A 103 -11.80 -3.70 2.55
CA LYS A 103 -11.23 -3.09 1.34
C LYS A 103 -10.15 -2.06 1.67
N GLY A 104 -9.85 -1.80 2.94
CA GLY A 104 -8.82 -0.86 3.32
C GLY A 104 -9.00 -0.25 4.70
N GLU A 105 -8.15 0.72 5.00
CA GLU A 105 -8.05 1.43 6.27
C GLU A 105 -7.96 2.94 6.00
N VAL A 106 -8.51 3.73 6.91
CA VAL A 106 -8.51 5.20 6.88
C VAL A 106 -7.82 5.71 8.14
N TYR A 107 -6.92 6.65 7.94
CA TYR A 107 -6.11 7.30 8.94
C TYR A 107 -6.28 8.82 8.86
N VAL A 108 -6.20 9.52 9.99
CA VAL A 108 -6.43 10.96 10.09
C VAL A 108 -5.32 11.66 10.86
N LYS A 109 -4.98 12.88 10.44
CA LYS A 109 -4.03 13.77 11.10
C LYS A 109 -4.65 15.16 11.14
N GLU A 110 -4.61 15.83 12.30
CA GLU A 110 -5.23 17.16 12.46
C GLU A 110 -4.45 18.22 11.70
#